data_AF-A0A0R1YMJ8-F1
#
_entry.id   AF-A0A0R1YMJ8-F1
#
_cell.length_a   1.000
_cell.length_b   1.000
_cell.length_c   1.000
_cell.angle_alpha   90.00
_cell.angle_beta   90.00
_cell.angle_gamma   90.00
#
_symmetry.space_group_name_H-M   'P 1'
#
loop_
_entity.id
_entity.type
_entity.pdbx_description
1 polymer ?
#
loop_
_entity_poly.entity_id
_entity_poly.type
_entity_poly.pdbx_seq_one_letter_code
_entity_poly.pdbx_strand_id
1 'polypeptide(L)'
;MIDWILRFVKGIFVGSGFILPGVSGGALAAVFGIYEHIIEFLAHVRRNFKDNFLFLLPVGLGGLVGLVLFSYVVSFALGEHQDTMLWFFVGAIVGTLPALWQQAGKMGRTKRHYGVLVLSFVVSLTFLIFGESLIGNVPQNFGTWVLGGFLIGLGVIVPGLSPSNFLIYMGMYKDMADGIKSFDLAVVVPLALGGVLSLVLLAKLISLIFAKAYASMFHFILGVVAASTVMIIPFDAHYTVSYVLIAILMLLAGAALGWFMAQLETKYETN
;
A
#
# COMPACT_ATOMS: atom_id res chain seq x y z
N MET A 1 6.89 2.62 -26.03
CA MET A 1 7.46 3.81 -25.35
C MET A 1 6.44 4.44 -24.39
N ILE A 2 5.20 4.68 -24.85
CA ILE A 2 4.10 5.19 -24.01
C ILE A 2 3.81 4.27 -22.82
N ASP A 3 3.70 2.95 -23.02
CA ASP A 3 3.44 2.01 -21.92
C ASP A 3 4.55 1.99 -20.85
N TRP A 4 5.79 2.21 -21.27
CA TRP A 4 6.93 2.26 -20.34
C TRP A 4 6.85 3.50 -19.45
N ILE A 5 6.55 4.67 -20.04
CA ILE A 5 6.35 5.92 -19.31
C ILE A 5 5.16 5.81 -18.37
N LEU A 6 4.05 5.21 -18.81
CA LEU A 6 2.88 5.00 -17.96
C LEU A 6 3.18 4.10 -16.76
N ARG A 7 3.89 2.97 -16.97
CA ARG A 7 4.34 2.10 -15.88
C ARG A 7 5.29 2.82 -14.93
N PHE A 8 6.15 3.68 -15.45
CA PHE A 8 7.03 4.51 -14.65
C PHE A 8 6.26 5.52 -13.78
N VAL A 9 5.26 6.21 -14.35
CA VAL A 9 4.38 7.13 -13.60
C VAL A 9 3.57 6.36 -12.55
N LYS A 10 2.98 5.20 -12.89
CA LYS A 10 2.33 4.31 -11.92
C LYS A 10 3.29 3.93 -10.78
N GLY A 11 4.55 3.63 -11.12
CA GLY A 11 5.62 3.39 -10.17
C GLY A 11 5.83 4.56 -9.21
N ILE A 12 5.91 5.80 -9.70
CA ILE A 12 6.06 7.00 -8.86
C ILE A 12 4.98 7.07 -7.78
N PHE A 13 3.72 6.85 -8.15
CA PHE A 13 2.62 6.85 -7.20
C PHE A 13 2.65 5.67 -6.23
N VAL A 14 3.02 4.49 -6.69
CA VAL A 14 3.19 3.32 -5.81
C VAL A 14 4.31 3.57 -4.79
N GLY A 15 5.42 4.18 -5.22
CA GLY A 15 6.54 4.59 -4.38
C GLY A 15 6.15 5.60 -3.31
N SER A 16 5.30 6.59 -3.65
CA SER A 16 4.83 7.57 -2.67
C SER A 16 4.01 6.91 -1.56
N GLY A 17 3.21 5.89 -1.90
CA GLY A 17 2.46 5.09 -0.93
C GLY A 17 3.30 4.27 0.04
N PHE A 18 4.63 4.21 -0.10
CA PHE A 18 5.50 3.60 0.92
C PHE A 18 6.09 4.60 1.92
N ILE A 19 5.99 5.90 1.64
CA ILE A 19 6.52 6.96 2.52
C ILE A 19 5.43 7.52 3.42
N LEU A 20 4.23 7.62 2.88
CA LEU A 20 3.17 8.40 3.50
C LEU A 20 2.46 7.56 4.57
N PRO A 21 2.37 8.06 5.81
CA PRO A 21 1.71 7.32 6.87
C PRO A 21 0.24 7.08 6.53
N GLY A 22 -0.18 5.81 6.63
CA GLY A 22 -1.54 5.36 6.36
C GLY A 22 -1.88 5.09 4.89
N VAL A 23 -1.06 5.56 3.93
CA VAL A 23 -1.17 5.18 2.51
C VAL A 23 -0.41 3.88 2.30
N SER A 24 -0.98 2.91 1.57
CA SER A 24 -0.30 1.63 1.24
C SER A 24 0.11 1.62 -0.23
N GLY A 25 1.41 1.55 -0.50
CA GLY A 25 1.94 1.37 -1.86
C GLY A 25 1.39 0.10 -2.54
N GLY A 26 1.16 -0.96 -1.78
CA GLY A 26 0.47 -2.17 -2.25
C GLY A 26 -0.99 -1.93 -2.64
N ALA A 27 -1.72 -1.08 -1.91
CA ALA A 27 -3.06 -0.65 -2.29
C ALA A 27 -3.07 0.14 -3.60
N LEU A 28 -2.14 1.09 -3.75
CA LEU A 28 -1.98 1.84 -5.00
C LEU A 28 -1.60 0.92 -6.17
N ALA A 29 -0.74 -0.07 -5.94
CA ALA A 29 -0.39 -1.06 -6.95
C ALA A 29 -1.61 -1.90 -7.38
N ALA A 30 -2.49 -2.26 -6.45
CA ALA A 30 -3.73 -2.98 -6.73
C ALA A 30 -4.71 -2.15 -7.55
N VAL A 31 -4.85 -0.89 -7.15
CA VAL A 31 -5.64 0.12 -7.86
C VAL A 31 -5.15 0.38 -9.27
N PHE A 32 -3.84 0.37 -9.50
CA PHE A 32 -3.25 0.57 -10.82
C PHE A 32 -3.02 -0.75 -11.58
N GLY A 33 -3.66 -1.85 -11.17
CA GLY A 33 -3.67 -3.17 -11.84
C GLY A 33 -2.32 -3.84 -12.07
N ILE A 34 -1.24 -3.22 -11.61
CA ILE A 34 0.12 -3.76 -11.69
C ILE A 34 0.40 -4.78 -10.58
N TYR A 35 -0.41 -4.77 -9.52
CA TYR A 35 -0.18 -5.65 -8.38
C TYR A 35 -0.32 -7.14 -8.71
N GLU A 36 -1.29 -7.55 -9.53
CA GLU A 36 -1.40 -8.96 -9.97
C GLU A 36 -0.11 -9.40 -10.68
N HIS A 37 0.40 -8.55 -11.57
CA HIS A 37 1.67 -8.77 -12.28
C HIS A 37 2.87 -8.84 -11.31
N ILE A 38 2.91 -7.98 -10.28
CA ILE A 38 3.93 -8.01 -9.23
C ILE A 38 3.87 -9.34 -8.47
N ILE A 39 2.69 -9.77 -8.03
CA ILE A 39 2.50 -11.03 -7.30
C ILE A 39 2.86 -12.24 -8.17
N GLU A 40 2.43 -12.28 -9.42
CA GLU A 40 2.77 -13.37 -10.34
C GLU A 40 4.27 -13.49 -10.55
N PHE A 41 4.96 -12.36 -10.74
CA PHE A 41 6.41 -12.32 -10.86
C PHE A 41 7.10 -12.81 -9.58
N LEU A 42 6.68 -12.34 -8.41
CA LEU A 42 7.24 -12.74 -7.12
C LEU A 42 6.98 -14.22 -6.81
N ALA A 43 5.80 -14.74 -7.15
CA ALA A 43 5.44 -16.14 -6.96
C ALA A 43 6.23 -17.08 -7.89
N HIS A 44 6.56 -16.62 -9.10
CA HIS A 44 7.16 -17.42 -10.17
C HIS A 44 8.41 -16.77 -10.77
N VAL A 45 9.34 -16.30 -9.93
CA VAL A 45 10.55 -15.57 -10.35
C VAL A 45 11.31 -16.27 -11.49
N ARG A 46 11.36 -17.60 -11.53
CA ARG A 46 12.10 -18.35 -12.57
C ARG A 46 11.37 -18.42 -13.93
N ARG A 47 10.07 -18.12 -13.99
CA ARG A 47 9.26 -18.22 -15.21
C ARG A 47 9.30 -16.89 -15.96
N ASN A 48 9.75 -16.93 -17.23
CA ASN A 48 9.85 -15.75 -18.11
C ASN A 48 10.49 -14.54 -17.41
N PHE A 49 11.56 -14.78 -16.63
CA PHE A 49 12.15 -13.78 -15.75
C PHE A 49 12.48 -12.48 -16.50
N LYS A 50 13.08 -12.58 -17.69
CA LYS A 50 13.47 -11.41 -18.48
C LYS A 50 12.27 -10.54 -18.84
N ASP A 51 11.20 -11.13 -19.36
CA ASP A 51 10.03 -10.37 -19.83
C ASP A 51 9.27 -9.74 -18.66
N ASN A 52 9.08 -10.50 -17.58
CA ASN A 52 8.43 -9.98 -16.37
C ASN A 52 9.28 -8.90 -15.68
N PHE A 53 10.60 -9.09 -15.62
CA PHE A 53 11.52 -8.09 -15.09
C PHE A 53 11.50 -6.82 -15.93
N LEU A 54 11.57 -6.91 -17.26
CA LEU A 54 11.49 -5.76 -18.16
C LEU A 54 10.13 -5.05 -18.08
N PHE A 55 9.04 -5.79 -17.84
CA PHE A 55 7.73 -5.21 -17.59
C PHE A 55 7.69 -4.38 -16.31
N LEU A 56 8.25 -4.92 -15.21
CA LEU A 56 8.23 -4.29 -13.88
C LEU A 56 9.35 -3.27 -13.67
N LEU A 57 10.42 -3.30 -14.46
CA LEU A 57 11.54 -2.36 -14.39
C LEU A 57 11.11 -0.88 -14.36
N PRO A 58 10.25 -0.39 -15.29
CA PRO A 58 9.75 0.98 -15.20
C PRO A 58 8.99 1.27 -13.91
N VAL A 59 8.18 0.32 -13.42
CA VAL A 59 7.44 0.47 -12.15
C VAL A 59 8.42 0.59 -10.98
N GLY A 60 9.45 -0.25 -10.94
CA GLY A 60 10.48 -0.23 -9.89
C GLY A 60 11.28 1.07 -9.89
N LEU A 61 11.74 1.52 -11.07
CA LEU A 61 12.44 2.80 -11.22
C LEU A 61 11.55 3.98 -10.85
N GLY A 62 10.28 3.96 -11.29
CA GLY A 62 9.28 4.92 -10.90
C GLY A 62 9.08 4.93 -9.39
N GLY A 63 8.98 3.76 -8.76
CA GLY A 63 8.84 3.61 -7.31
C GLY A 63 10.01 4.21 -6.54
N LEU A 64 11.24 3.99 -6.99
CA LEU A 64 12.43 4.62 -6.41
C LEU A 64 12.41 6.14 -6.56
N VAL A 65 12.07 6.64 -7.75
CA VAL A 65 11.95 8.09 -8.00
C VAL A 65 10.81 8.69 -7.17
N GLY A 66 9.67 8.02 -7.09
CA GLY A 66 8.53 8.44 -6.28
C GLY A 66 8.87 8.46 -4.80
N LEU A 67 9.61 7.47 -4.31
CA LEU A 67 10.13 7.45 -2.95
C LEU A 67 11.02 8.68 -2.72
N VAL A 68 12.03 8.92 -3.56
CA VAL A 68 12.90 10.09 -3.37
C VAL A 68 12.12 11.42 -3.49
N LEU A 69 11.35 11.60 -4.56
CA LEU A 69 10.61 12.84 -4.84
C LEU A 69 9.60 13.14 -3.74
N PHE A 70 8.77 12.17 -3.35
CA PHE A 70 7.81 12.37 -2.28
C PHE A 70 8.48 12.46 -0.92
N SER A 71 9.65 11.86 -0.65
CA SER A 71 10.37 12.09 0.61
C SER A 71 10.77 13.55 0.80
N TYR A 72 11.16 14.25 -0.27
CA TYR A 72 11.47 15.68 -0.25
C TYR A 72 10.20 16.54 -0.13
N VAL A 73 9.15 16.22 -0.91
CA VAL A 73 7.86 16.91 -0.81
C VAL A 73 7.30 16.75 0.60
N VAL A 74 7.39 15.55 1.17
CA VAL A 74 6.95 15.26 2.54
C VAL A 74 7.78 16.04 3.54
N SER A 75 9.11 15.99 3.45
CA SER A 75 9.98 16.70 4.40
C SER A 75 9.78 18.23 4.34
N PHE A 76 9.41 18.79 3.19
CA PHE A 76 9.12 20.22 3.02
C PHE A 76 7.67 20.59 3.42
N ALA A 77 6.69 19.73 3.13
CA ALA A 77 5.27 20.03 3.32
C ALA A 77 4.66 19.49 4.62
N LEU A 78 5.14 18.37 5.17
CA LEU A 78 4.62 17.79 6.42
C LEU A 78 5.09 18.54 7.69
N GLY A 79 5.97 19.53 7.58
CA GLY A 79 6.29 20.40 8.72
C GLY A 79 5.13 21.30 9.14
N GLU A 80 4.54 22.04 8.20
CA GLU A 80 3.48 23.04 8.47
C GLU A 80 2.11 22.69 7.86
N HIS A 81 2.02 21.73 6.93
CA HIS A 81 0.80 21.42 6.15
C HIS A 81 0.46 19.93 6.11
N GLN A 82 0.92 19.15 7.08
CA GLN A 82 0.70 17.70 7.15
C GLN A 82 -0.77 17.32 6.96
N ASP A 83 -1.67 17.91 7.75
CA ASP A 83 -3.10 17.56 7.73
C ASP A 83 -3.74 17.82 6.36
N THR A 84 -3.36 18.92 5.71
CA THR A 84 -3.89 19.26 4.37
C THR A 84 -3.36 18.31 3.30
N MET A 85 -2.12 17.82 3.43
CA MET A 85 -1.56 16.84 2.52
C MET A 85 -2.22 15.45 2.67
N LEU A 86 -2.61 15.07 3.89
CA LEU A 86 -3.37 13.83 4.13
C LEU A 86 -4.70 13.83 3.36
N TRP A 87 -5.39 14.98 3.27
CA TRP A 87 -6.62 15.12 2.47
C TRP A 87 -6.40 14.86 0.98
N PHE A 88 -5.25 15.23 0.42
CA PHE A 88 -4.91 14.88 -0.96
C PHE A 88 -4.82 13.37 -1.15
N PHE A 89 -4.23 12.64 -0.20
CA PHE A 89 -4.12 11.18 -0.29
C PHE A 89 -5.44 10.47 -0.06
N VAL A 90 -6.26 10.94 0.89
CA VAL A 90 -7.65 10.48 1.04
C VAL A 90 -8.39 10.66 -0.28
N GLY A 91 -8.25 11.83 -0.92
CA GLY A 91 -8.82 12.12 -2.23
C GLY A 91 -8.34 11.13 -3.28
N ALA A 92 -7.03 10.93 -3.40
CA ALA A 92 -6.44 10.00 -4.36
C ALA A 92 -6.95 8.56 -4.19
N ILE A 93 -7.06 8.07 -2.95
CA ILE A 93 -7.62 6.73 -2.70
C ILE A 93 -9.12 6.72 -3.05
N VAL A 94 -9.91 7.69 -2.60
CA VAL A 94 -11.35 7.79 -2.89
C VAL A 94 -11.62 7.84 -4.40
N GLY A 95 -10.85 8.61 -5.16
CA GLY A 95 -10.96 8.71 -6.62
C GLY A 95 -10.72 7.38 -7.34
N THR A 96 -10.02 6.44 -6.70
CA THR A 96 -9.71 5.12 -7.25
C THR A 96 -10.67 4.01 -6.82
N LEU A 97 -11.47 4.24 -5.77
CA LEU A 97 -12.45 3.26 -5.28
C LEU A 97 -13.44 2.78 -6.36
N PRO A 98 -13.92 3.62 -7.31
CA PRO A 98 -14.80 3.14 -8.37
C PRO A 98 -14.16 2.07 -9.26
N ALA A 99 -12.88 2.21 -9.60
CA ALA A 99 -12.15 1.25 -10.41
C ALA A 99 -11.88 -0.03 -9.61
N LEU A 100 -11.47 0.09 -8.34
CA LEU A 100 -11.29 -1.07 -7.47
C LEU A 100 -12.60 -1.84 -7.25
N TRP A 101 -13.73 -1.13 -7.13
CA TRP A 101 -15.06 -1.74 -7.09
C TRP A 101 -15.39 -2.49 -8.38
N GLN A 102 -15.08 -1.89 -9.54
CA GLN A 102 -15.30 -2.51 -10.84
C GLN A 102 -14.44 -3.77 -11.00
N GLN A 103 -13.16 -3.71 -10.63
CA GLN A 103 -12.24 -4.84 -10.64
C GLN A 103 -12.69 -5.96 -9.70
N ALA A 104 -13.15 -5.63 -8.49
CA ALA A 104 -13.73 -6.59 -7.56
C ALA A 104 -14.94 -7.34 -8.14
N GLY A 105 -15.69 -6.70 -9.05
CA GLY A 105 -16.82 -7.28 -9.75
C GLY A 105 -16.51 -8.01 -11.06
N LYS A 106 -15.24 -8.02 -11.53
CA LYS A 106 -14.86 -8.54 -12.87
C LYS A 106 -15.27 -10.00 -13.09
N MET A 107 -15.24 -10.82 -12.03
CA MET A 107 -15.65 -12.23 -12.04
C MET A 107 -17.03 -12.48 -11.38
N GLY A 108 -17.87 -11.43 -11.29
CA GLY A 108 -19.19 -11.49 -10.68
C GLY A 108 -19.20 -11.23 -9.17
N ARG A 109 -20.39 -10.89 -8.64
CA ARG A 109 -20.60 -10.58 -7.21
C ARG A 109 -21.64 -11.51 -6.60
N THR A 110 -21.30 -12.09 -5.46
CA THR A 110 -22.23 -12.90 -4.65
C THR A 110 -22.38 -12.29 -3.26
N LYS A 111 -23.41 -12.69 -2.50
CA LYS A 111 -23.60 -12.22 -1.10
C LYS A 111 -22.37 -12.45 -0.22
N ARG A 112 -21.60 -13.52 -0.48
CA ARG A 112 -20.34 -13.80 0.23
C ARG A 112 -19.31 -12.70 0.01
N HIS A 113 -19.22 -12.12 -1.18
CA HIS A 113 -18.23 -11.08 -1.49
C HIS A 113 -18.50 -9.78 -0.73
N TYR A 114 -19.77 -9.38 -0.62
CA TYR A 114 -20.16 -8.26 0.25
C TYR A 114 -19.84 -8.55 1.73
N GLY A 115 -20.06 -9.79 2.18
CA GLY A 115 -19.67 -10.23 3.52
C GLY A 115 -18.15 -10.13 3.76
N VAL A 116 -17.33 -10.54 2.79
CA VAL A 116 -15.85 -10.43 2.86
C VAL A 116 -15.42 -8.97 2.93
N LEU A 117 -16.02 -8.09 2.14
CA LEU A 117 -15.73 -6.65 2.18
C LEU A 117 -16.02 -6.06 3.56
N VAL A 118 -17.24 -6.26 4.08
CA VAL A 118 -17.64 -5.70 5.38
C VAL A 118 -16.79 -6.28 6.50
N LEU A 119 -16.54 -7.59 6.49
CA LEU A 119 -15.71 -8.24 7.50
C LEU A 119 -14.28 -7.73 7.47
N SER A 120 -13.65 -7.65 6.29
CA SER A 120 -12.28 -7.15 6.16
C SER A 120 -12.17 -5.67 6.54
N PHE A 121 -13.16 -4.84 6.21
CA PHE A 121 -13.22 -3.45 6.66
C PHE A 121 -13.27 -3.35 8.19
N VAL A 122 -14.23 -4.04 8.83
CA VAL A 122 -14.40 -3.97 10.29
C VAL A 122 -13.17 -4.52 11.01
N VAL A 123 -12.68 -5.70 10.61
CA VAL A 123 -11.49 -6.32 11.23
C VAL A 123 -10.26 -5.43 11.07
N SER A 124 -10.03 -4.88 9.88
CA SER A 124 -8.88 -4.01 9.64
C SER A 124 -9.00 -2.71 10.41
N LEU A 125 -10.18 -2.09 10.44
CA LEU A 125 -10.40 -0.83 11.16
C LEU A 125 -10.23 -1.04 12.67
N THR A 126 -10.81 -2.09 13.24
CA THR A 126 -10.61 -2.46 14.64
C THR A 126 -9.13 -2.71 14.94
N PHE A 127 -8.42 -3.44 14.09
CA PHE A 127 -6.99 -3.67 14.26
C PHE A 127 -6.18 -2.37 14.18
N LEU A 128 -6.53 -1.44 13.30
CA LEU A 128 -5.81 -0.18 13.16
C LEU A 128 -6.05 0.79 14.33
N ILE A 129 -7.24 0.76 14.92
CA ILE A 129 -7.60 1.61 16.08
C ILE A 129 -7.05 1.04 17.39
N PHE A 130 -7.13 -0.27 17.58
CA PHE A 130 -6.80 -0.94 18.85
C PHE A 130 -5.51 -1.77 18.80
N GLY A 131 -4.79 -1.81 17.67
CA GLY A 131 -3.61 -2.66 17.50
C GLY A 131 -2.51 -2.37 18.51
N GLU A 132 -2.28 -1.10 18.81
CA GLU A 132 -1.28 -0.68 19.81
C GLU A 132 -1.60 -1.22 21.21
N SER A 133 -2.87 -1.13 21.63
CA SER A 133 -3.30 -1.60 22.96
C SER A 133 -3.37 -3.12 23.09
N LEU A 134 -3.47 -3.84 21.96
CA LEU A 134 -3.50 -5.31 21.93
C LEU A 134 -2.12 -5.95 21.97
N ILE A 135 -1.10 -5.32 21.36
CA ILE A 135 0.23 -5.91 21.19
C ILE A 135 1.22 -5.39 22.24
N GLY A 136 1.34 -4.07 22.39
CA GLY A 136 2.32 -3.42 23.26
C GLY A 136 3.78 -3.62 22.84
N ASN A 137 4.71 -3.20 23.71
CA ASN A 137 6.15 -3.30 23.44
C ASN A 137 6.63 -4.75 23.46
N VAL A 138 7.12 -5.23 22.33
CA VAL A 138 7.67 -6.58 22.18
C VAL A 138 9.20 -6.54 22.39
N PRO A 139 9.80 -7.50 23.11
CA PRO A 139 11.25 -7.54 23.28
C PRO A 139 11.97 -7.66 21.93
N GLN A 140 13.01 -6.86 21.74
CA GLN A 140 13.77 -6.83 20.49
C GLN A 140 14.90 -7.84 20.54
N ASN A 141 14.73 -8.93 19.80
CA ASN A 141 15.68 -10.01 19.64
C ASN A 141 15.64 -10.48 18.19
N PHE A 142 16.53 -11.42 17.85
CA PHE A 142 16.61 -11.94 16.49
C PHE A 142 15.26 -12.42 15.94
N GLY A 143 14.49 -13.17 16.74
CA GLY A 143 13.21 -13.73 16.30
C GLY A 143 12.15 -12.67 16.05
N THR A 144 12.08 -11.64 16.89
CA THR A 144 11.12 -10.55 16.71
C THR A 144 11.50 -9.65 15.55
N TRP A 145 12.79 -9.46 15.26
CA TRP A 145 13.23 -8.81 14.02
C TRP A 145 12.89 -9.60 12.76
N VAL A 146 13.02 -10.93 12.78
CA VAL A 146 12.53 -11.79 11.68
C VAL A 146 11.02 -11.65 11.51
N LEU A 147 10.26 -11.64 12.61
CA LEU A 147 8.81 -11.42 12.54
C LEU A 147 8.47 -10.02 12.00
N GLY A 148 9.16 -8.97 12.45
CA GLY A 148 9.01 -7.62 11.94
C GLY A 148 9.25 -7.55 10.43
N GLY A 149 10.34 -8.16 9.97
CA GLY A 149 10.64 -8.30 8.54
C GLY A 149 9.56 -9.06 7.78
N PHE A 150 9.04 -10.14 8.37
CA PHE A 150 7.96 -10.93 7.78
C PHE A 150 6.66 -10.12 7.62
N LEU A 151 6.31 -9.34 8.64
CA LEU A 151 5.15 -8.43 8.63
C LEU A 151 5.34 -7.29 7.61
N ILE A 152 6.57 -6.75 7.47
CA ILE A 152 6.89 -5.80 6.39
C ILE A 152 6.60 -6.43 5.04
N GLY A 153 7.15 -7.62 4.77
CA GLY A 153 6.93 -8.35 3.53
C GLY A 153 5.45 -8.65 3.30
N LEU A 154 4.70 -8.95 4.37
CA LEU A 154 3.26 -9.21 4.28
C LEU A 154 2.49 -7.94 3.88
N GLY A 155 2.83 -6.76 4.41
CA GLY A 155 2.21 -5.49 4.01
C GLY A 155 2.54 -5.05 2.57
N VAL A 156 3.70 -5.47 2.04
CA VAL A 156 4.04 -5.29 0.62
C VAL A 156 3.22 -6.23 -0.26
N ILE A 157 3.02 -7.47 0.19
CA ILE A 157 2.31 -8.51 -0.55
C ILE A 157 0.80 -8.37 -0.44
N VAL A 158 0.23 -7.90 0.66
CA VAL A 158 -1.22 -7.82 0.87
C VAL A 158 -1.64 -6.35 0.84
N PRO A 159 -2.33 -5.89 -0.22
CA PRO A 159 -2.71 -4.51 -0.40
C PRO A 159 -3.56 -3.97 0.75
N GLY A 160 -3.25 -2.75 1.19
CA GLY A 160 -4.00 -2.05 2.23
C GLY A 160 -3.52 -2.33 3.65
N LEU A 161 -2.70 -3.36 3.88
CA LEU A 161 -2.04 -3.54 5.19
C LEU A 161 -0.82 -2.62 5.25
N SER A 162 -0.84 -1.63 6.15
CA SER A 162 0.33 -0.78 6.42
C SER A 162 1.37 -1.58 7.20
N PRO A 163 2.53 -1.94 6.61
CA PRO A 163 3.54 -2.69 7.33
C PRO A 163 4.15 -1.88 8.49
N SER A 164 4.20 -0.56 8.35
CA SER A 164 4.68 0.36 9.39
C SER A 164 3.83 0.30 10.67
N ASN A 165 2.50 0.13 10.53
CA ASN A 165 1.61 0.12 11.70
C ASN A 165 1.89 -1.06 12.62
N PHE A 166 2.20 -2.25 12.07
CA PHE A 166 2.58 -3.40 12.89
C PHE A 166 3.83 -3.15 13.72
N LEU A 167 4.85 -2.52 13.14
CA LEU A 167 6.09 -2.23 13.85
C LEU A 167 5.90 -1.14 14.91
N ILE A 168 5.04 -0.16 14.64
CA ILE A 168 4.65 0.86 15.62
C ILE A 168 3.95 0.19 16.81
N TYR A 169 2.97 -0.68 16.56
CA TYR A 169 2.25 -1.38 17.63
C TYR A 169 3.12 -2.30 18.47
N MET A 170 4.18 -2.87 17.88
CA MET A 170 5.18 -3.67 18.60
C MET A 170 6.24 -2.83 19.33
N GLY A 171 6.24 -1.49 19.17
CA GLY A 171 7.27 -0.60 19.70
C GLY A 171 8.63 -0.72 19.01
N MET A 172 8.68 -1.31 17.82
CA MET A 172 9.91 -1.65 17.10
C MET A 172 10.30 -0.64 16.02
N TYR A 173 9.39 0.27 15.66
CA TYR A 173 9.57 1.16 14.51
C TYR A 173 10.79 2.08 14.64
N LYS A 174 10.99 2.69 15.82
CA LYS A 174 12.11 3.61 16.05
C LYS A 174 13.45 2.88 15.98
N ASP A 175 13.58 1.76 16.69
CA ASP A 175 14.81 0.98 16.71
C ASP A 175 15.11 0.35 15.34
N MET A 176 14.07 0.02 14.56
CA MET A 176 14.24 -0.41 13.17
C MET A 176 14.86 0.72 12.35
N ALA A 177 14.31 1.93 12.44
CA ALA A 177 14.78 3.08 11.68
C ALA A 177 16.23 3.45 12.05
N ASP A 178 16.55 3.45 13.35
CA ASP A 178 17.89 3.72 13.85
C ASP A 178 18.89 2.61 13.45
N GLY A 179 18.48 1.34 13.52
CA GLY A 179 19.27 0.19 13.08
C GLY A 179 19.56 0.20 11.58
N ILE A 180 18.57 0.54 10.74
CA ILE A 180 18.78 0.70 9.29
C ILE A 180 19.73 1.87 9.00
N LYS A 181 19.54 3.01 9.66
CA LYS A 181 20.37 4.21 9.46
C LYS A 181 21.82 3.99 9.86
N SER A 182 22.06 3.23 10.92
CA SER A 182 23.40 2.88 11.43
C SER A 182 24.00 1.64 10.77
N PHE A 183 23.29 0.99 9.84
CA PHE A 183 23.66 -0.30 9.26
C PHE A 183 23.94 -1.39 10.31
N ASP A 184 23.17 -1.41 11.40
CA ASP A 184 23.26 -2.45 12.42
C ASP A 184 22.80 -3.81 11.85
N LEU A 185 23.76 -4.70 11.64
CA LEU A 185 23.51 -6.03 11.09
C LEU A 185 22.63 -6.89 12.01
N ALA A 186 22.59 -6.62 13.31
CA ALA A 186 21.71 -7.32 14.25
C ALA A 186 20.22 -6.98 14.02
N VAL A 187 19.93 -5.85 13.38
CA VAL A 187 18.59 -5.42 12.98
C VAL A 187 18.35 -5.73 11.50
N VAL A 188 19.28 -5.36 10.62
CA VAL A 188 19.09 -5.43 9.16
C VAL A 188 19.03 -6.88 8.66
N VAL A 189 19.91 -7.77 9.15
CA VAL A 189 19.97 -9.16 8.66
C VAL A 189 18.70 -9.95 9.01
N PRO A 190 18.20 -9.96 10.26
CA PRO A 190 16.99 -10.71 10.58
C PRO A 190 15.74 -10.07 9.94
N LEU A 191 15.69 -8.73 9.83
CA LEU A 191 14.61 -8.03 9.14
C LEU A 191 14.55 -8.42 7.65
N ALA A 192 15.70 -8.41 6.96
CA ALA A 192 15.79 -8.83 5.56
C ALA A 192 15.41 -10.31 5.39
N LEU A 193 15.86 -11.18 6.30
CA LEU A 193 15.50 -12.60 6.30
C LEU A 193 13.99 -12.80 6.41
N GLY A 194 13.34 -12.09 7.34
CA GLY A 194 11.89 -12.10 7.51
C GLY A 194 11.15 -11.64 6.25
N GLY A 195 11.59 -10.53 5.65
CA GLY A 195 11.00 -10.00 4.42
C GLY A 195 11.10 -10.97 3.25
N VAL A 196 12.27 -11.58 3.04
CA VAL A 196 12.48 -12.60 2.00
C VAL A 196 11.62 -13.83 2.26
N LEU A 197 11.55 -14.29 3.50
CA LEU A 197 10.72 -15.43 3.89
C LEU A 197 9.24 -15.17 3.58
N SER A 198 8.75 -13.97 3.90
CA SER A 198 7.39 -13.52 3.59
C SER A 198 7.13 -13.51 2.08
N LEU A 199 8.04 -12.94 1.29
CA LEU A 199 7.94 -12.94 -0.18
C LEU A 199 7.84 -14.36 -0.75
N VAL A 200 8.73 -15.27 -0.33
CA VAL A 200 8.77 -16.64 -0.88
C VAL A 200 7.53 -17.45 -0.50
N LEU A 201 7.06 -17.34 0.75
CA LEU A 201 5.93 -18.12 1.25
C LEU A 201 4.59 -17.54 0.81
N LEU A 202 4.41 -16.22 0.96
CA LEU A 202 3.11 -15.59 0.78
C LEU A 202 2.83 -15.22 -0.68
N ALA A 203 3.83 -14.86 -1.49
CA ALA A 203 3.55 -14.52 -2.89
C ALA A 203 2.88 -15.68 -3.64
N LYS A 204 3.35 -16.92 -3.41
CA LYS A 204 2.73 -18.13 -3.97
C LYS A 204 1.32 -18.35 -3.45
N LEU A 205 1.13 -18.22 -2.14
CA LEU A 205 -0.19 -18.37 -1.52
C LEU A 205 -1.18 -17.36 -2.09
N ILE A 206 -0.79 -16.09 -2.19
CA ILE A 206 -1.63 -15.02 -2.71
C ILE A 206 -1.91 -15.22 -4.20
N SER A 207 -0.91 -15.61 -5.01
CA SER A 207 -1.12 -16.00 -6.41
C SER A 207 -2.16 -17.13 -6.55
N LEU A 208 -2.10 -18.15 -5.68
CA LEU A 208 -3.10 -19.22 -5.66
C LEU A 208 -4.50 -18.72 -5.25
N ILE A 209 -4.58 -17.79 -4.29
CA ILE A 209 -5.84 -17.16 -3.87
C ILE A 209 -6.44 -16.34 -5.01
N PHE A 210 -5.63 -15.57 -5.75
CA PHE A 210 -6.11 -14.85 -6.94
C PHE A 210 -6.68 -15.80 -7.99
N ALA A 211 -5.99 -16.91 -8.28
CA ALA A 211 -6.45 -17.87 -9.26
C ALA A 211 -7.78 -18.55 -8.89
N LYS A 212 -8.06 -18.76 -7.59
CA LYS A 212 -9.27 -19.48 -7.12
C LYS A 212 -10.39 -18.57 -6.62
N ALA A 213 -10.06 -17.41 -6.09
CA ALA A 213 -10.95 -16.56 -5.30
C ALA A 213 -10.80 -15.07 -5.67
N TYR A 214 -10.50 -14.78 -6.94
CA TYR A 214 -10.31 -13.43 -7.49
C TYR A 214 -11.27 -12.37 -6.91
N ALA A 215 -12.59 -12.60 -7.05
CA ALA A 215 -13.59 -11.64 -6.59
C ALA A 215 -13.54 -11.45 -5.06
N SER A 216 -13.34 -12.52 -4.29
CA SER A 216 -13.23 -12.42 -2.83
C SER A 216 -11.97 -11.65 -2.41
N MET A 217 -10.84 -11.86 -3.10
CA MET A 217 -9.59 -11.17 -2.81
C MET A 217 -9.69 -9.66 -3.07
N PHE A 218 -10.30 -9.25 -4.18
CA PHE A 218 -10.49 -7.83 -4.45
C PHE A 218 -11.53 -7.15 -3.53
N HIS A 219 -12.59 -7.85 -3.11
CA HIS A 219 -13.50 -7.34 -2.09
C HIS A 219 -12.81 -7.23 -0.72
N PHE A 220 -11.91 -8.16 -0.40
CA PHE A 220 -11.05 -8.08 0.79
C PHE A 220 -10.13 -6.85 0.72
N ILE A 221 -9.38 -6.68 -0.38
CA ILE A 221 -8.51 -5.51 -0.59
C ILE A 221 -9.31 -4.22 -0.44
N LEU A 222 -10.49 -4.13 -1.07
CA LEU A 222 -11.33 -2.96 -0.98
C LEU A 222 -11.75 -2.63 0.46
N GLY A 223 -12.11 -3.64 1.26
CA GLY A 223 -12.43 -3.45 2.66
C GLY A 223 -11.24 -2.95 3.48
N VAL A 224 -10.06 -3.54 3.28
CA VAL A 224 -8.82 -3.11 3.95
C VAL A 224 -8.44 -1.67 3.56
N VAL A 225 -8.50 -1.34 2.26
CA VAL A 225 -8.20 0.01 1.74
C VAL A 225 -9.18 1.04 2.27
N ALA A 226 -10.47 0.71 2.36
CA ALA A 226 -11.45 1.60 2.97
C ALA A 226 -11.14 1.85 4.46
N ALA A 227 -10.76 0.80 5.19
CA ALA A 227 -10.40 0.92 6.62
C ALA A 227 -9.14 1.77 6.81
N SER A 228 -8.09 1.56 6.01
CA SER A 228 -6.88 2.37 6.07
C SER A 228 -7.15 3.83 5.69
N THR A 229 -8.04 4.07 4.72
CA THR A 229 -8.43 5.44 4.32
C THR A 229 -9.07 6.21 5.46
N VAL A 230 -9.92 5.56 6.26
CA VAL A 230 -10.53 6.19 7.46
C VAL A 230 -9.45 6.63 8.46
N MET A 231 -8.40 5.82 8.64
CA MET A 231 -7.30 6.12 9.57
C MET A 231 -6.37 7.24 9.09
N ILE A 232 -6.39 7.60 7.81
CA ILE A 232 -5.59 8.71 7.26
C ILE A 232 -6.27 10.06 7.54
N ILE A 233 -7.59 10.07 7.74
CA ILE A 233 -8.35 11.32 7.88
C ILE A 233 -7.90 12.04 9.16
N PRO A 234 -7.42 13.30 9.07
CA PRO A 234 -6.98 14.06 10.23
C PRO A 234 -8.19 14.64 10.99
N PHE A 235 -8.79 13.83 11.86
CA PHE A 235 -9.95 14.22 12.68
C PHE A 235 -9.61 15.23 13.78
N ASP A 236 -8.35 15.31 14.20
CA ASP A 236 -7.87 16.18 15.28
C ASP A 236 -7.31 17.53 14.77
N ALA A 237 -7.47 17.83 13.49
CA ALA A 237 -6.94 19.06 12.88
C ALA A 237 -7.66 20.33 13.38
N HIS A 238 -6.94 21.44 13.48
CA HIS A 238 -7.53 22.74 13.79
C HIS A 238 -8.30 23.31 12.59
N TYR A 239 -9.63 23.18 12.63
CA TYR A 239 -10.52 23.62 11.55
C TYR A 239 -10.66 25.15 11.49
N THR A 240 -9.81 25.79 10.68
CA THR A 240 -10.02 27.17 10.21
C THR A 240 -10.70 27.18 8.84
N VAL A 241 -11.36 28.29 8.46
CA VAL A 241 -12.02 28.41 7.15
C VAL A 241 -11.02 28.23 6.00
N SER A 242 -9.82 28.81 6.12
CA SER A 242 -8.74 28.63 5.16
C SER A 242 -8.29 27.17 5.08
N TYR A 243 -8.10 26.50 6.22
CA TYR A 243 -7.76 25.08 6.25
C TYR A 243 -8.81 24.23 5.53
N VAL A 244 -10.10 24.43 5.80
CA VAL A 244 -11.18 23.63 5.18
C VAL A 244 -11.20 23.83 3.67
N LEU A 245 -11.03 25.06 3.18
CA LEU A 245 -10.98 25.33 1.73
C LEU A 245 -9.80 24.62 1.06
N ILE A 246 -8.61 24.68 1.66
CA ILE A 246 -7.42 24.02 1.10
C ILE A 246 -7.58 22.50 1.21
N ALA A 247 -8.12 21.96 2.31
CA ALA A 247 -8.41 20.54 2.47
C ALA A 247 -9.38 20.01 1.40
N ILE A 248 -10.47 20.74 1.10
CA ILE A 248 -11.41 20.39 0.03
C ILE A 248 -10.70 20.43 -1.33
N LEU A 249 -9.90 21.47 -1.60
CA LEU A 249 -9.16 21.58 -2.85
C LEU A 249 -8.17 20.41 -3.02
N MET A 250 -7.46 20.04 -1.95
CA MET A 250 -6.54 18.91 -1.94
C MET A 250 -7.28 17.58 -2.12
N LEU A 251 -8.41 17.39 -1.45
CA LEU A 251 -9.27 16.21 -1.63
C LEU A 251 -9.74 16.07 -3.08
N LEU A 252 -10.22 17.16 -3.69
CA LEU A 252 -10.69 17.16 -5.08
C LEU A 252 -9.54 16.94 -6.07
N ALA A 253 -8.39 17.58 -5.85
CA ALA A 253 -7.20 17.39 -6.68
C ALA A 253 -6.70 15.94 -6.60
N GLY A 254 -6.65 15.38 -5.39
CA GLY A 254 -6.34 13.98 -5.16
C GLY A 254 -7.33 13.07 -5.87
N ALA A 255 -8.64 13.28 -5.69
CA ALA A 255 -9.68 12.47 -6.31
C ALA A 255 -9.65 12.51 -7.84
N ALA A 256 -9.42 13.70 -8.42
CA ALA A 256 -9.25 13.87 -9.86
C ALA A 256 -8.03 13.09 -10.36
N LEU A 257 -6.91 13.16 -9.65
CA LEU A 257 -5.69 12.44 -10.00
C LEU A 257 -5.88 10.92 -9.89
N GLY A 258 -6.46 10.44 -8.79
CA GLY A 258 -6.75 9.03 -8.56
C GLY A 258 -7.68 8.47 -9.64
N TRP A 259 -8.75 9.19 -9.96
CA TRP A 259 -9.68 8.81 -11.02
C TRP A 259 -9.02 8.79 -12.39
N PHE A 260 -8.25 9.82 -12.74
CA PHE A 260 -7.50 9.89 -14.00
C PHE A 260 -6.54 8.70 -14.16
N MET A 261 -5.79 8.40 -13.10
CA MET A 261 -4.86 7.26 -13.09
C MET A 261 -5.58 5.91 -13.24
N ALA A 262 -6.76 5.76 -12.64
CA ALA A 262 -7.57 4.56 -12.78
C ALA A 262 -8.17 4.39 -14.19
N GLN A 263 -8.51 5.48 -14.88
CA GLN A 263 -8.98 5.42 -16.27
C GLN A 263 -7.88 5.06 -17.28
N LEU A 264 -6.63 5.41 -16.99
CA LEU A 264 -5.49 5.02 -17.83
C LEU A 264 -5.27 3.51 -17.86
N GLU A 265 -5.93 2.73 -17.02
CA GLU A 265 -5.85 1.27 -17.02
C GLU A 265 -6.90 0.61 -17.90
N THR A 266 -8.15 1.04 -17.78
CA THR A 266 -9.28 0.50 -18.57
C THR A 266 -9.08 0.67 -20.08
N LYS A 267 -8.33 1.70 -20.49
CA LYS A 267 -8.01 1.99 -21.90
C LYS A 267 -6.90 1.09 -22.50
N TYR A 268 -6.17 0.32 -21.68
CA TYR A 268 -5.04 -0.51 -22.13
C TYR A 268 -5.20 -2.01 -21.84
N GLU A 269 -6.20 -2.44 -21.06
CA GLU A 269 -6.62 -3.86 -21.04
C GLU A 269 -7.34 -4.28 -22.34
N THR A 270 -7.66 -3.33 -23.23
CA THR A 270 -8.44 -3.53 -24.46
C THR A 270 -7.62 -3.57 -25.76
N ASN A 271 -6.29 -3.55 -25.68
CA ASN A 271 -5.37 -3.76 -26.82
C ASN A 271 -4.38 -4.89 -26.51
#